data_AF-A0A832V015-F1
#
_entry.id   AF-A0A832V015-F1
#
_cell.length_a   1.000
_cell.length_b   1.000
_cell.length_c   1.000
_cell.angle_alpha   90.00
_cell.angle_beta   90.00
_cell.angle_gamma   90.00
#
_symmetry.space_group_name_H-M   'P 1'
#
loop_
_entity.id
_entity.type
_entity.pdbx_description
1 polymer ?
#
loop_
_entity_poly.entity_id
_entity_poly.type
_entity_poly.pdbx_seq_one_letter_code
_entity_poly.pdbx_strand_id
1 'polypeptide(L)' 'MALIPAWLAVKLAFILGITNLIGIFLVLLSCRCIPGLAMRLTQNQKYMSFYRYHCYYWWFFLASVGIHATVAIIAFGIPA' A
#
# COMPACT_ATOMS: atom_id res chain seq x y z
N MET A 1 -0.34 28.54 0.28
CA MET A 1 -1.66 28.33 -0.34
C MET A 1 -1.85 26.84 -0.53
N ALA A 2 -2.92 26.24 0.00
CA ALA A 2 -3.23 24.85 -0.29
C ALA A 2 -3.56 24.71 -1.78
N LEU A 3 -2.84 23.85 -2.49
CA LEU A 3 -3.03 23.61 -3.94
C LEU A 3 -4.41 23.00 -4.27
N ILE A 4 -5.08 22.43 -3.26
CA ILE A 4 -6.38 21.76 -3.37
C ILE A 4 -7.27 22.14 -2.17
N PRO A 5 -8.61 22.12 -2.32
CA PRO A 5 -9.52 22.43 -1.22
C PRO A 5 -9.47 21.37 -0.11
N ALA A 6 -9.63 21.80 1.15
CA ALA A 6 -9.45 20.95 2.34
C ALA A 6 -10.33 19.69 2.34
N TRP A 7 -11.60 19.80 1.93
CA TRP A 7 -12.51 18.65 1.86
C TRP A 7 -12.05 17.58 0.86
N LEU A 8 -11.40 17.99 -0.24
CA LEU A 8 -10.87 17.07 -1.24
C LEU A 8 -9.59 16.39 -0.71
N ALA A 9 -8.72 17.16 -0.06
CA ALA A 9 -7.50 16.64 0.54
C ALA A 9 -7.80 15.55 1.59
N VAL A 10 -8.77 15.77 2.47
CA VAL A 10 -9.20 14.79 3.47
C VAL A 10 -9.73 13.52 2.82
N LYS A 11 -10.59 13.64 1.78
CA LYS A 11 -11.12 12.47 1.05
C LYS A 11 -10.00 11.68 0.36
N LEU A 12 -9.08 12.37 -0.32
CA LEU A 12 -7.93 11.72 -0.98
C LEU A 12 -7.03 11.02 0.02
N ALA A 13 -6.67 11.69 1.12
CA ALA A 13 -5.86 11.12 2.18
C ALA A 13 -6.52 9.85 2.76
N PHE A 14 -7.83 9.89 3.03
CA PHE A 14 -8.57 8.74 3.54
C PHE A 14 -8.56 7.55 2.54
N ILE A 15 -8.93 7.79 1.27
CA ILE A 15 -8.97 6.75 0.24
C ILE A 15 -7.57 6.13 0.01
N LEU A 16 -6.53 6.97 -0.07
CA LEU A 16 -5.16 6.52 -0.21
C LEU A 16 -4.68 5.76 1.03
N GLY A 17 -5.11 6.16 2.23
CA GLY A 17 -4.84 5.44 3.47
C GLY A 17 -5.43 4.02 3.45
N ILE A 18 -6.70 3.88 3.07
CA ILE A 18 -7.33 2.56 2.90
C ILE A 18 -6.63 1.75 1.81
N THR A 19 -6.24 2.39 0.70
CA THR A 19 -5.50 1.74 -0.38
C THR A 19 -4.14 1.22 0.09
N ASN A 20 -3.44 1.98 0.94
CA ASN A 20 -2.18 1.55 1.56
C ASN A 20 -2.39 0.35 2.49
N LEU A 21 -3.47 0.31 3.28
CA LEU A 21 -3.79 -0.84 4.13
C LEU A 21 -4.04 -2.11 3.30
N ILE A 22 -4.76 -2.00 2.19
CA ILE A 22 -4.98 -3.12 1.27
C ILE A 22 -3.66 -3.51 0.59
N GLY A 23 -2.87 -2.53 0.15
CA GLY A 23 -1.59 -2.73 -0.53
C GLY A 23 -0.58 -3.47 0.36
N ILE A 24 -0.40 -3.03 1.60
CA ILE A 24 0.51 -3.72 2.54
C ILE A 24 -0.01 -5.12 2.89
N PHE A 25 -1.33 -5.31 3.00
CA PHE A 25 -1.90 -6.62 3.23
C PHE A 25 -1.61 -7.59 2.08
N LEU A 26 -1.76 -7.13 0.83
CA LEU A 26 -1.40 -7.92 -0.36
C LEU A 26 0.10 -8.25 -0.39
N VAL A 27 0.96 -7.28 -0.08
CA VAL A 27 2.42 -7.47 0.00
C VAL A 27 2.76 -8.53 1.04
N LEU A 28 2.21 -8.43 2.26
CA LEU A 28 2.48 -9.36 3.34
C LEU A 28 1.95 -10.76 3.04
N LEU A 29 0.70 -10.89 2.58
CA LEU A 29 0.13 -12.20 2.27
C LEU A 29 0.82 -12.89 1.10
N SER A 30 1.28 -12.14 0.10
CA SER A 30 2.03 -12.70 -1.01
C SER A 30 3.50 -12.98 -0.66
N CYS A 31 4.01 -12.47 0.46
CA CYS A 31 5.42 -12.58 0.81
C CYS A 31 5.81 -14.02 1.20
N ARG A 32 6.80 -14.58 0.49
CA ARG A 32 7.42 -15.87 0.83
C ARG A 32 8.45 -15.78 1.96
N CYS A 33 8.77 -14.58 2.44
CA CYS A 33 9.80 -14.38 3.47
C CYS A 33 9.21 -14.39 4.89
N ILE A 34 7.87 -14.41 5.03
CA ILE A 34 7.22 -14.50 6.34
C ILE A 34 7.39 -15.95 6.86
N PRO A 35 8.15 -16.14 7.95
CA PRO A 35 8.37 -17.48 8.52
C PRO A 35 7.03 -18.10 8.92
N GLY A 36 6.83 -19.38 8.61
CA GLY A 36 5.60 -20.12 8.90
C GLY A 36 4.55 -20.11 7.78
N LEU A 37 4.41 -19.01 7.04
CA LEU A 37 3.48 -18.92 5.89
C LEU A 37 4.09 -19.56 4.63
N ALA A 38 5.40 -19.37 4.44
CA ALA A 38 6.13 -19.77 3.25
C ALA A 38 6.21 -21.30 3.03
N MET A 39 6.44 -22.09 4.08
CA MET A 39 6.70 -23.54 3.92
C MET A 39 5.46 -24.33 3.47
N ARG A 40 4.26 -23.94 3.90
CA ARG A 40 3.02 -24.63 3.52
C ARG A 40 2.39 -24.09 2.24
N LEU A 41 2.46 -22.78 2.02
CA LEU A 41 1.76 -22.16 0.89
C LEU A 41 2.52 -22.24 -0.42
N THR A 42 3.85 -22.33 -0.42
CA THR A 42 4.65 -22.47 -1.66
C THR A 42 4.39 -23.78 -2.40
N GLN A 43 3.85 -24.80 -1.72
CA GLN A 43 3.40 -26.04 -2.35
C GLN A 43 2.05 -25.89 -3.08
N ASN A 44 1.31 -24.81 -2.83
CA ASN A 44 0.01 -24.55 -3.42
C ASN A 44 0.16 -23.69 -4.69
N GLN A 45 -0.24 -24.23 -5.84
CA GLN A 45 -0.19 -23.55 -7.14
C GLN A 45 -0.99 -22.23 -7.16
N LYS A 46 -2.10 -22.15 -6.41
CA LYS A 46 -2.90 -20.91 -6.31
C LYS A 46 -2.11 -19.80 -5.62
N TYR A 47 -1.38 -20.15 -4.56
CA TYR A 47 -0.52 -19.20 -3.87
C TYR A 47 0.65 -18.77 -4.75
N MET A 48 1.27 -19.69 -5.49
CA MET A 48 2.35 -19.33 -6.43
C MET A 48 1.88 -18.40 -7.55
N SER A 49 0.64 -18.56 -8.02
CA SER A 49 0.01 -17.62 -8.96
C SER A 49 -0.19 -16.23 -8.35
N PHE A 50 -0.62 -16.16 -7.08
CA PHE A 50 -0.74 -14.91 -6.32
C PHE A 50 0.62 -14.25 -6.08
N TYR A 51 1.62 -15.02 -5.66
CA TYR A 51 3.01 -14.57 -5.46
C TYR A 51 3.65 -13.99 -6.73
N ARG A 52 3.27 -14.46 -7.93
CA ARG A 52 3.77 -13.91 -9.20
C ARG A 52 3.56 -12.41 -9.31
N TYR A 53 2.55 -11.87 -8.63
CA TYR A 53 2.25 -10.44 -8.62
C TYR A 53 2.89 -9.67 -7.46
N HIS A 54 3.67 -10.31 -6.58
CA HIS A 54 4.26 -9.70 -5.38
C HIS A 54 5.04 -8.42 -5.68
N CYS A 55 5.89 -8.43 -6.71
CA CYS A 55 6.64 -7.24 -7.11
C CYS A 55 5.72 -6.12 -7.60
N TYR A 56 4.62 -6.44 -8.30
CA TYR A 56 3.63 -5.44 -8.71
C TYR A 56 2.87 -4.86 -7.51
N TYR A 57 2.55 -5.67 -6.49
CA TYR A 57 1.96 -5.19 -5.25
C TYR A 57 2.88 -4.21 -4.53
N TRP A 58 4.19 -4.48 -4.51
CA TRP A 58 5.19 -3.54 -3.97
C TRP A 58 5.21 -2.21 -4.70
N TRP A 59 5.29 -2.22 -6.04
CA TRP A 59 5.28 -1.00 -6.82
C TRP A 59 3.99 -0.20 -6.65
N PHE A 60 2.84 -0.88 -6.65
CA PHE A 60 1.55 -0.28 -6.37
C PHE A 60 1.50 0.36 -4.97
N PHE A 61 1.92 -0.38 -3.94
CA PHE A 61 1.94 0.09 -2.56
C PHE A 61 2.86 1.29 -2.37
N LEU A 62 4.10 1.24 -2.90
CA LEU A 62 5.05 2.34 -2.81
C LEU A 62 4.55 3.60 -3.54
N ALA A 63 3.97 3.45 -4.73
CA ALA A 63 3.36 4.57 -5.44
C ALA A 63 2.20 5.18 -4.63
N SER A 64 1.33 4.35 -4.06
CA SER A 64 0.21 4.83 -3.24
C SER A 64 0.67 5.52 -1.95
N VAL A 65 1.67 4.99 -1.25
CA VAL A 65 2.28 5.61 -0.07
C VAL A 65 2.93 6.94 -0.43
N GLY A 66 3.65 7.01 -1.55
CA GLY A 66 4.27 8.25 -2.03
C GLY A 66 3.24 9.35 -2.30
N ILE A 67 2.15 9.02 -3.00
CA ILE A 67 1.05 9.96 -3.26
C ILE A 67 0.35 10.33 -1.93
N HIS A 68 0.08 9.37 -1.06
CA HIS A 68 -0.54 9.61 0.24
C HIS A 68 0.27 10.59 1.09
N ALA A 69 1.58 10.35 1.22
CA ALA A 69 2.49 11.22 1.96
C ALA A 69 2.55 12.62 1.34
N THR A 70 2.63 12.71 0.00
CA THR A 70 2.64 13.99 -0.72
C THR A 70 1.36 14.79 -0.46
N VAL A 71 0.19 14.15 -0.57
CA VAL A 71 -1.11 14.79 -0.26
C VAL A 71 -1.16 15.24 1.19
N ALA A 72 -0.70 14.40 2.12
CA ALA A 72 -0.71 14.73 3.54
C ALA A 72 0.19 15.94 3.86
N ILE A 73 1.41 15.97 3.32
CA ILE A 73 2.37 17.08 3.53
C ILE A 73 1.85 18.38 2.91
N ILE A 74 1.34 18.35 1.68
CA ILE A 74 0.84 19.57 1.01
C ILE A 74 -0.40 20.13 1.70
N ALA A 75 -1.28 19.27 2.22
CA ALA A 75 -2.54 19.69 2.80
C ALA A 75 -2.47 20.02 4.30
N PHE A 76 -1.66 19.27 5.06
CA PHE A 76 -1.61 19.34 6.53
C PHE A 76 -0.25 19.77 7.08
N GLY A 77 0.78 19.84 6.24
CA GLY A 77 2.15 20.16 6.66
C GLY A 77 2.87 18.98 7.32
N ILE A 78 4.09 19.25 7.80
CA ILE A 78 4.85 18.33 8.65
C ILE A 78 4.71 18.86 10.08
N PRO A 79 4.17 18.10 11.04
CA PRO A 79 4.16 18.51 12.43
C PRO A 79 5.61 18.66 12.90
N ALA A 80 5.94 19.84 13.44
CA ALA A 80 7.25 20.19 13.99
C ALA A 80 7.45 19.62 15.39
#